data_AF-A0A2D6NAE9-F1
#
_entry.id   AF-A0A2D6NAE9-F1
#
_cell.length_a   1.000
_cell.length_b   1.000
_cell.length_c   1.000
_cell.angle_alpha   90.00
_cell.angle_beta   90.00
_cell.angle_gamma   90.00
#
_symmetry.space_group_name_H-M   'P 1'
#
loop_
_entity.id
_entity.type
_entity.pdbx_description
1 polymer ?
#
loop_
_entity_poly.entity_id
_entity_poly.type
_entity_poly.pdbx_seq_one_letter_code
_entity_poly.pdbx_strand_id
1 'polypeptide(L)' 'REMQVLDEAGSGIPRLYAAGVNGEGAAFLGGHGHHLAWAFSTGQIAGTNAARNTPV' A
#
# COMPACT_ATOMS: atom_id res chain seq x y z
N ARG A 1 -8.28 -5.84 0.30
CA ARG A 1 -7.58 -4.54 0.15
C ARG A 1 -6.11 -4.87 -0.04
N GLU A 2 -5.56 -4.63 -1.22
CA GLU A 2 -4.26 -5.22 -1.62
C GLU A 2 -3.08 -4.26 -1.54
N MET A 3 -3.38 -2.97 -1.35
CA MET A 3 -2.42 -1.86 -1.50
C MET A 3 -1.77 -1.81 -2.88
N GLN A 4 -2.51 -2.26 -3.91
CA GLN A 4 -2.09 -2.13 -5.30
C GLN A 4 -2.15 -0.67 -5.74
N VAL A 5 -1.12 -0.21 -6.45
CA VAL A 5 -1.11 1.14 -7.02
C VAL A 5 -2.12 1.21 -8.15
N LEU A 6 -2.85 2.32 -8.22
CA LEU A 6 -3.83 2.56 -9.28
C LEU A 6 -3.21 3.42 -10.38
N ASP A 7 -3.60 3.15 -11.63
CA ASP A 7 -3.37 4.03 -12.75
C ASP A 7 -4.36 5.20 -12.76
N GLU A 8 -4.24 6.07 -13.76
CA GLU A 8 -5.10 7.25 -13.93
C GLU A 8 -6.58 6.90 -14.15
N ALA A 9 -6.87 5.69 -14.64
CA ALA A 9 -8.23 5.18 -14.81
C ALA A 9 -8.78 4.50 -13.55
N GLY A 10 -8.00 4.46 -12.46
CA GLY A 10 -8.35 3.78 -11.21
C GLY A 10 -8.17 2.27 -11.26
N SER A 11 -7.51 1.74 -12.29
CA SER A 11 -7.23 0.31 -12.43
C SER A 11 -5.91 -0.07 -11.75
N GLY A 12 -5.86 -1.24 -11.12
CA GLY A 12 -4.67 -1.70 -10.42
C GLY A 12 -3.52 -2.01 -11.37
N ILE A 13 -2.37 -1.35 -11.20
CA ILE A 13 -1.16 -1.61 -11.98
C ILE A 13 -0.63 -2.99 -11.59
N PRO A 14 -0.50 -3.94 -12.54
CA PRO A 14 -0.09 -5.30 -12.22
C PRO A 14 1.27 -5.35 -11.52
N ARG A 15 1.30 -6.03 -10.37
CA ARG A 15 2.51 -6.27 -9.56
C ARG A 15 3.16 -5.01 -8.97
N LEU A 16 2.44 -3.90 -8.93
CA LEU A 16 2.89 -2.67 -8.28
C LEU A 16 2.05 -2.39 -7.03
N TYR A 17 2.73 -2.27 -5.88
CA TYR A 17 2.10 -2.05 -4.59
C TYR A 17 2.79 -0.88 -3.86
N ALA A 18 2.05 -0.18 -3.02
CA ALA A 18 2.55 0.92 -2.20
C ALA A 18 2.25 0.68 -0.71
N ALA A 19 3.08 1.24 0.16
CA ALA A 19 2.90 1.14 1.60
C ALA A 19 3.48 2.38 2.29
N GLY A 20 3.14 2.57 3.57
CA GLY A 20 3.54 3.74 4.34
C GLY A 20 3.04 5.03 3.70
N VAL A 21 3.84 6.10 3.85
CA VAL A 21 3.50 7.44 3.35
C VAL A 21 3.27 7.48 1.83
N ASN A 22 3.93 6.59 1.07
CA ASN A 22 3.74 6.51 -0.38
C ASN A 22 2.39 5.85 -0.77
N GLY A 23 1.78 5.09 0.13
CA GLY A 23 0.45 4.48 -0.04
C GLY A 23 -0.66 5.24 0.68
N GLU A 24 -0.34 6.32 1.39
CA GLU A 24 -1.26 7.17 2.14
C GLU A 24 -1.94 8.13 1.13
N GLY A 25 -2.99 7.65 0.46
CA GLY A 25 -3.59 8.34 -0.70
C GLY A 25 -3.99 9.81 -0.48
N ALA A 26 -4.17 10.25 0.76
CA ALA A 26 -4.24 11.65 1.15
C ALA A 26 -3.52 11.84 2.49
N ALA A 27 -2.92 13.01 2.71
CA ALA A 27 -2.29 13.33 3.98
C ALA A 27 -3.31 13.21 5.12
N PHE A 28 -3.12 12.23 6.00
CA PHE A 28 -3.98 12.02 7.16
C PHE A 28 -3.21 12.40 8.42
N LEU A 29 -3.64 13.49 9.06
CA LEU A 29 -3.09 13.93 10.34
C LEU A 29 -3.72 13.13 11.48
N GLY A 30 -3.36 11.84 11.56
CA GLY A 30 -3.58 11.05 12.75
C GLY A 30 -2.57 11.43 13.82
N GLY A 31 -2.93 11.30 15.11
CA GLY A 31 -2.01 11.61 16.21
C GLY A 31 -0.65 10.89 16.11
N HIS A 32 0.30 11.24 16.98
CA HIS A 32 1.74 10.91 16.90
C HIS A 32 2.17 9.44 16.61
N GLY A 33 1.27 8.46 16.72
CA GLY A 33 1.56 7.05 16.36
C GLY A 33 0.97 6.57 15.03
N HIS A 34 0.15 7.39 14.36
CA HIS A 34 -0.65 6.96 13.21
C HIS A 34 0.23 6.50 12.04
N HIS A 35 1.25 7.29 11.68
CA HIS A 35 2.11 6.96 10.53
C HIS A 35 2.87 5.65 10.73
N LEU A 36 3.26 5.29 11.96
CA LEU A 36 3.88 4.01 12.25
C LEU A 36 2.89 2.86 12.09
N ALA A 37 1.71 2.97 12.71
CA ALA A 37 0.66 1.97 12.57
C ALA A 37 0.28 1.77 11.09
N TRP A 38 0.13 2.86 10.35
CA TRP A 38 -0.12 2.86 8.91
C TRP A 38 1.01 2.14 8.15
N ALA A 39 2.27 2.51 8.36
CA ALA A 39 3.41 1.91 7.68
C ALA A 39 3.49 0.40 7.92
N PHE A 40 3.34 -0.05 9.17
CA PHE A 40 3.40 -1.48 9.48
C PHE A 40 2.24 -2.27 8.88
N SER A 41 1.00 -1.80 9.06
CA SER A 41 -0.18 -2.51 8.53
C SER A 41 -0.19 -2.54 7.00
N THR A 42 0.08 -1.41 6.35
CA THR A 42 0.12 -1.35 4.88
C THR A 42 1.30 -2.12 4.30
N GLY A 43 2.48 -2.09 4.95
CA GLY A 43 3.66 -2.86 4.54
C GLY A 43 3.41 -4.37 4.58
N GLN A 44 2.77 -4.88 5.63
CA GLN A 44 2.39 -6.28 5.73
C GLN A 44 1.44 -6.69 4.60
N ILE A 45 0.42 -5.87 4.31
CA ILE A 45 -0.56 -6.15 3.25
C ILE A 45 0.12 -6.12 1.88
N ALA A 46 0.86 -5.05 1.56
CA ALA A 46 1.54 -4.90 0.28
C ALA A 46 2.55 -6.03 0.05
N GLY A 47 3.39 -6.34 1.05
CA GLY A 47 4.39 -7.39 0.96
C GLY A 47 3.78 -8.79 0.75
N THR A 48 2.68 -9.10 1.44
CA THR A 48 1.97 -10.38 1.28
C THR A 48 1.43 -10.53 -0.15
N ASN A 49 0.82 -9.49 -0.70
CA ASN A 49 0.27 -9.54 -2.06
C ASN A 49 1.39 -9.54 -3.13
N ALA A 50 2.47 -8.80 -2.92
CA ALA A 50 3.63 -8.84 -3.80
C ALA A 50 4.22 -10.25 -3.90
N ALA A 51 4.42 -10.92 -2.76
CA ALA A 51 4.92 -12.30 -2.72
C ALA A 51 3.97 -13.28 -3.43
N ARG A 52 2.66 -13.16 -3.20
CA ARG A 52 1.65 -14.03 -3.83
C ARG A 52 1.56 -13.85 -5.35
N ASN A 53 1.76 -12.63 -5.85
CA ASN A 53 1.61 -12.28 -7.26
C ASN A 53 2.97 -12.20 -7.99
N THR A 54 4.00 -12.85 -7.45
CA THR A 54 5.29 -13.01 -8.13
C THR A 54 5.17 -14.17 -9.14
N PRO A 55 5.48 -13.96 -10.43
CA PRO A 55 5.51 -15.04 -11.42
C PRO A 55 6.55 -16.10 -11.02
N VAL A 56 6.19 -17.37 -11.21
CA VAL A 56 7.12 -18.53 -11.08
C VAL A 56 7.95 -18.72 -12.33
#